data_AF-A0A371NTR4-F1
#
_entry.id   AF-A0A371NTR4-F1
#
_cell.length_a   1.000
_cell.length_b   1.000
_cell.length_c   1.000
_cell.angle_alpha   90.00
_cell.angle_beta   90.00
_cell.angle_gamma   90.00
#
_symmetry.space_group_name_H-M   'P 1'
#
loop_
_entity.id
_entity.type
_entity.pdbx_description
1 polymer ?
#
loop_
_entity_poly.entity_id
_entity_poly.type
_entity_poly.pdbx_seq_one_letter_code
_entity_poly.pdbx_strand_id
1 'polypeptide(L)' 'MATLNVRTDSALETALSELAAEHGSRSDGVRFAVLHTYRELLLRRAQDDAERLATDADDQAEMLAIQRFMGVAE' A
#
# COMPACT_ATOMS: atom_id res chain seq x y z
N MET A 1 -5.88 -22.07 14.99
CA MET A 1 -5.60 -21.44 13.69
C MET A 1 -6.68 -21.84 12.72
N ALA A 2 -7.25 -20.92 11.95
CA ALA A 2 -8.20 -21.24 10.89
C ALA A 2 -7.43 -21.57 9.60
N THR A 3 -7.96 -22.49 8.80
CA THR A 3 -7.40 -22.86 7.50
C THR A 3 -8.34 -22.39 6.39
N LEU A 4 -7.76 -22.02 5.24
CA LEU A 4 -8.49 -21.64 4.04
C LEU A 4 -8.07 -22.57 2.90
N ASN A 5 -9.04 -23.15 2.19
CA ASN A 5 -8.78 -23.89 0.96
C ASN A 5 -9.07 -22.97 -0.23
N VAL A 6 -8.04 -22.69 -1.03
CA VAL A 6 -8.13 -21.81 -2.20
C VAL A 6 -7.89 -22.65 -3.46
N ARG A 7 -8.73 -22.46 -4.48
CA ARG A 7 -8.48 -23.04 -5.80
C ARG A 7 -7.43 -22.19 -6.51
N THR A 8 -6.43 -22.85 -7.05
CA THR A 8 -5.29 -22.22 -7.71
C THR A 8 -5.24 -22.64 -9.17
N ASP A 9 -4.66 -21.78 -10.01
CA ASP A 9 -4.28 -22.12 -11.38
C ASP A 9 -2.78 -22.44 -11.45
N SER A 10 -2.30 -22.83 -12.63
CA SER A 10 -0.90 -23.21 -12.81
C SER A 10 0.07 -22.07 -12.53
N ALA A 11 -0.30 -20.83 -12.83
CA ALA A 11 0.57 -19.68 -12.59
C ALA A 11 0.70 -19.40 -11.09
N LEU A 12 -0.41 -19.47 -10.35
CA LEU A 12 -0.41 -19.32 -8.92
C LEU A 12 0.35 -20.45 -8.22
N GLU A 13 0.26 -21.69 -8.72
CA GLU A 13 1.06 -22.80 -8.22
C GLU A 13 2.57 -22.57 -8.38
N THR A 14 3.01 -22.02 -9.52
CA THR A 14 4.41 -21.62 -9.72
C THR A 14 4.83 -20.55 -8.73
N ALA A 15 4.06 -19.47 -8.61
CA ALA A 15 4.36 -18.38 -7.67
C ALA A 15 4.41 -18.86 -6.21
N LEU A 16 3.48 -19.74 -5.81
CA LEU A 16 3.45 -20.33 -4.46
C LEU A 16 4.67 -21.23 -4.22
N SER A 17 5.15 -21.95 -5.24
CA SER A 17 6.35 -22.77 -5.12
C SER A 17 7.59 -21.92 -4.91
N GLU A 18 7.72 -20.81 -5.63
CA GLU A 18 8.84 -19.87 -5.48
C GLU A 18 8.82 -19.18 -4.11
N LEU A 19 7.66 -18.65 -3.71
CA LEU A 19 7.49 -18.03 -2.39
C LEU A 19 7.72 -19.01 -1.24
N ALA A 20 7.33 -20.28 -1.40
CA ALA A 20 7.60 -21.31 -0.41
C ALA A 20 9.10 -21.66 -0.35
N ALA A 21 9.81 -21.65 -1.48
CA ALA A 21 11.25 -21.87 -1.49
C ALA A 21 12.00 -20.74 -0.79
N GLU A 22 11.54 -19.49 -0.93
CA GLU A 22 12.13 -18.33 -0.27
C GLU A 22 11.79 -18.24 1.22
N HIS A 23 10.52 -18.46 1.59
CA HIS A 23 10.01 -18.25 2.95
C HIS A 23 9.86 -19.53 3.77
N GLY A 24 10.30 -20.67 3.24
CA GLY A 24 10.36 -21.96 3.92
C GLY A 24 9.10 -22.82 3.84
N SER A 25 7.90 -22.21 3.79
CA SER A 25 6.64 -22.96 3.63
C SER A 25 5.63 -22.21 2.78
N ARG A 26 4.65 -22.94 2.20
CA ARG A 26 3.54 -22.32 1.45
C ARG A 26 2.72 -21.38 2.33
N SER A 27 2.53 -21.75 3.60
CA SER A 27 1.81 -20.91 4.58
C SER A 27 2.56 -19.60 4.84
N ASP A 28 3.88 -19.66 4.98
CA ASP A 28 4.72 -18.47 5.20
C ASP A 28 4.82 -17.61 3.95
N GLY A 29 4.93 -18.21 2.77
CA GLY A 29 4.87 -17.52 1.49
C GLY A 29 3.54 -16.79 1.26
N VAL A 30 2.41 -17.45 1.53
CA VAL A 30 1.07 -16.82 1.48
C VAL A 30 0.95 -15.71 2.50
N ARG A 31 1.42 -15.93 3.74
CA ARG A 31 1.41 -14.91 4.80
C ARG A 31 2.21 -13.67 4.36
N PHE A 32 3.41 -13.87 3.84
CA PHE A 32 4.24 -12.79 3.33
C PHE A 32 3.53 -12.02 2.23
N ALA A 33 3.05 -12.70 1.18
CA ALA A 33 2.39 -12.08 0.04
C ALA A 33 1.17 -11.24 0.46
N VAL A 34 0.30 -11.78 1.32
CA VAL A 34 -0.91 -11.07 1.79
C VAL A 34 -0.55 -9.80 2.57
N LEU A 35 0.40 -9.89 3.51
CA LEU A 35 0.80 -8.73 4.31
C LEU A 35 1.57 -7.70 3.49
N HIS A 36 2.38 -8.15 2.54
CA HIS A 36 3.10 -7.29 1.62
C HIS A 36 2.14 -6.50 0.74
N THR A 37 1.21 -7.16 0.05
CA THR A 37 0.18 -6.49 -0.76
C THR A 37 -0.68 -5.55 0.08
N TYR A 38 -1.06 -5.94 1.30
CA TYR A 38 -1.80 -5.05 2.19
C TYR A 38 -1.03 -3.76 2.50
N ARG A 39 0.27 -3.87 2.78
CA ARG A 39 1.15 -2.70 2.98
C ARG A 39 1.19 -1.81 1.74
N GLU A 40 1.35 -2.38 0.56
CA GLU A 40 1.36 -1.62 -0.70
C GLU A 40 0.05 -0.86 -0.93
N LEU A 41 -1.09 -1.50 -0.62
CA LEU A 41 -2.40 -0.85 -0.71
C LEU A 41 -2.53 0.34 0.25
N LEU A 42 -2.00 0.22 1.48
CA LEU A 42 -1.99 1.34 2.43
C LEU A 42 -1.14 2.49 1.92
N LEU A 43 0.05 2.21 1.38
CA LEU A 43 0.93 3.23 0.81
C LEU A 43 0.28 3.93 -0.39
N ARG A 44 -0.36 3.16 -1.28
CA ARG A 44 -1.07 3.70 -2.43
C ARG A 44 -2.21 4.62 -2.01
N ARG A 45 -3.02 4.21 -1.04
CA ARG A 45 -4.09 5.07 -0.50
C ARG A 45 -3.55 6.36 0.10
N ALA A 46 -2.47 6.28 0.89
CA ALA A 46 -1.86 7.47 1.47
C ALA A 46 -1.33 8.42 0.39
N GLN A 47 -0.80 7.89 -0.71
CA GLN A 47 -0.39 8.69 -1.86
C GLN A 47 -1.59 9.32 -2.58
N ASP A 48 -2.63 8.55 -2.88
CA ASP A 48 -3.85 9.04 -3.52
C ASP A 48 -4.51 10.15 -2.66
N ASP A 49 -4.52 9.99 -1.34
CA ASP A 49 -5.03 10.98 -0.40
C ASP A 49 -4.15 12.25 -0.37
N ALA A 50 -2.82 12.11 -0.43
CA ALA A 50 -1.91 13.25 -0.53
C ALA A 50 -2.06 14.00 -1.86
N GLU A 51 -2.23 13.29 -2.98
CA GLU A 51 -2.48 13.87 -4.30
C GLU A 51 -3.83 14.61 -4.33
N ARG A 52 -4.85 14.06 -3.66
CA ARG A 52 -6.13 14.74 -3.46
C ARG A 52 -5.99 16.02 -2.64
N LEU A 53 -5.34 15.98 -1.48
CA LEU A 53 -5.11 17.16 -0.63
C LEU A 53 -4.30 18.23 -1.38
N ALA A 54 -3.30 17.82 -2.16
CA ALA A 54 -2.51 18.74 -2.97
C ALA A 54 -3.31 19.43 -4.10
N THR A 55 -4.44 18.86 -4.50
CA THR A 55 -5.32 19.42 -5.55
C THR A 55 -6.59 20.08 -5.00
N ASP A 56 -6.74 20.14 -3.67
CA ASP A 56 -7.85 20.84 -3.02
C ASP A 56 -7.54 22.35 -2.95
N ALA A 57 -8.39 23.15 -3.60
CA ALA A 57 -8.22 24.59 -3.69
C ALA A 57 -8.38 25.31 -2.34
N ASP A 58 -9.19 24.74 -1.44
CA ASP A 58 -9.38 25.30 -0.09
C ASP A 58 -8.14 25.04 0.77
N ASP A 59 -7.56 23.83 0.69
CA ASP A 59 -6.31 23.49 1.38
C ASP A 59 -5.12 24.28 0.82
N GLN A 60 -5.04 24.47 -0.50
CA GLN A 60 -4.03 25.34 -1.11
C GLN A 60 -4.13 26.79 -0.64
N ALA A 61 -5.35 27.31 -0.47
CA ALA A 61 -5.59 28.65 0.05
C ALA A 61 -5.18 28.76 1.53
N GLU A 62 -5.46 27.73 2.34
CA GLU A 62 -5.05 27.66 3.73
C GLU A 62 -3.52 27.57 3.88
N MET A 63 -2.87 26.71 3.07
CA MET A 63 -1.42 26.55 3.08
C MET A 63 -0.71 27.85 2.66
N LEU A 64 -1.25 28.58 1.66
CA LEU A 64 -0.76 29.89 1.26
C LEU A 64 -0.93 30.93 2.37
N ALA A 65 -2.06 30.91 3.09
CA ALA A 65 -2.30 31.79 4.22
C ALA A 65 -1.31 31.53 5.38
N ILE A 66 -1.02 30.26 5.67
CA ILE A 66 -0.01 29.84 6.65
C ILE A 66 1.39 30.27 6.21
N GLN A 67 1.76 30.08 4.94
CA GLN A 67 3.07 30.52 4.40
C GLN A 67 3.25 32.05 4.46
N ARG A 68 2.19 32.81 4.17
CA ARG A 68 2.17 34.27 4.34
C ARG A 68 2.32 34.68 5.79
N PHE A 69 1.60 34.01 6.70
CA PHE A 69 1.73 34.27 8.15
C PHE A 69 3.15 33.99 8.66
N MET A 70 3.81 32.94 8.16
CA MET A 70 5.20 32.61 8.50
C MET A 70 6.25 33.44 7.74
N GLY A 71 5.84 34.31 6.81
CA GLY A 71 6.75 35.16 6.02
C GLY A 71 7.59 34.42 4.98
N VAL A 72 7.14 33.24 4.52
CA VAL A 72 7.87 32.36 3.59
C VAL A 72 7.44 32.59 2.13
N ALA A 73 6.26 33.17 1.89
CA ALA A 73 5.77 33.54 0.56
C ALA A 73 5.19 34.97 0.60
N GLU A 74 5.64 35.85 -0.30
CA GLU A 74 5.06 37.19 -0.58
C GLU A 74 3.88 37.09 -1.56
#